data_AF-A0AAV4K856-F1
#
_entry.id   AF-A0AAV4K856-F1
#
_cell.length_a   1.000
_cell.length_b   1.000
_cell.length_c   1.000
_cell.angle_alpha   90.00
_cell.angle_beta   90.00
_cell.angle_gamma   90.00
#
_symmetry.space_group_name_H-M   'P 1'
#
loop_
_entity.id
_entity.type
_entity.pdbx_description
1 polymer ?
#
loop_
_entity_poly.entity_id
_entity_poly.type
_entity_poly.pdbx_seq_one_letter_code
_entity_poly.pdbx_strand_id
1 'polypeptide(L)'
;MTPQPAPLSIGQLATETGERVKTLRYWTDLGLLQHERKESGYRMYTADSAERVQFIRSAQRVGFTLGDIARILSLRAEGQKPCTDVRDGFWQLNADRLPSCD
;
A
#
# COMPACT_ATOMS: atom_id res chain seq x y z
N MET A 1 6.55 4.50 24.11
CA MET A 1 7.59 3.94 23.23
C MET A 1 7.05 2.63 22.68
N THR A 2 6.26 2.69 21.60
CA THR A 2 5.79 1.47 20.94
C THR A 2 7.03 0.79 20.36
N PRO A 3 7.33 -0.47 20.73
CA PRO A 3 8.43 -1.17 20.08
C PRO A 3 8.11 -1.24 18.58
N GLN A 4 9.03 -0.75 17.75
CA GLN A 4 8.93 -0.93 16.31
C GLN A 4 8.95 -2.44 16.03
N PRO A 5 7.91 -3.00 15.39
CA PRO A 5 7.85 -4.43 15.13
C PRO A 5 9.07 -4.88 14.32
N ALA A 6 9.60 -6.05 14.66
CA ALA A 6 10.73 -6.62 13.95
C ALA A 6 10.39 -6.83 12.46
N PRO A 7 11.37 -6.69 11.55
CA PRO A 7 11.14 -6.91 10.13
C PRO A 7 10.57 -8.32 9.87
N LEU A 8 9.55 -8.39 9.01
CA LEU A 8 8.75 -9.56 8.71
C LEU A 8 9.22 -10.25 7.44
N SER A 9 9.24 -11.58 7.41
CA SER A 9 9.26 -12.32 6.15
C SER A 9 7.92 -12.16 5.41
N ILE A 10 7.87 -12.50 4.12
CA ILE A 10 6.62 -12.47 3.36
C ILE A 10 5.54 -13.42 3.94
N GLY A 11 5.97 -14.52 4.57
CA GLY A 11 5.05 -15.46 5.23
C GLY A 11 4.44 -14.84 6.48
N GLN A 12 5.26 -14.18 7.30
CA GLN A 12 4.78 -13.46 8.47
C GLN A 12 3.86 -12.29 8.10
N LEU A 13 4.23 -11.52 7.06
CA LEU A 13 3.38 -10.43 6.55
C LEU A 13 2.03 -10.97 6.04
N ALA A 14 2.01 -12.13 5.37
CA ALA A 14 0.78 -12.80 4.95
C ALA A 14 -0.10 -13.20 6.15
N THR A 15 0.50 -13.81 7.18
CA THR A 15 -0.21 -14.18 8.41
C THR A 15 -0.80 -12.95 9.11
N GLU A 16 -0.03 -11.87 9.23
CA GLU A 16 -0.44 -10.67 9.96
C GLU A 16 -1.55 -9.90 9.23
N THR A 17 -1.45 -9.80 7.90
CA THR A 17 -2.40 -9.01 7.10
C THR A 17 -3.62 -9.81 6.63
N GLY A 18 -3.53 -11.15 6.68
CA GLY A 18 -4.50 -12.06 6.08
C GLY A 18 -4.44 -12.10 4.55
N GLU A 19 -3.45 -11.48 3.92
CA GLU A 19 -3.28 -11.52 2.46
C GLU A 19 -2.55 -12.78 2.00
N ARG A 20 -2.80 -13.15 0.74
CA ARG A 20 -2.08 -14.29 0.15
C ARG A 20 -0.65 -13.88 -0.16
N VAL A 21 0.31 -14.76 0.14
CA VAL A 21 1.73 -14.57 -0.23
C VAL A 21 1.88 -14.20 -1.71
N LYS A 22 1.11 -14.81 -2.62
CA LYS A 22 1.13 -14.48 -4.06
C LYS A 22 0.72 -13.02 -4.33
N THR A 23 -0.31 -12.51 -3.64
CA THR A 23 -0.75 -11.12 -3.74
C THR A 23 0.36 -10.18 -3.25
N LEU A 24 0.96 -10.49 -2.10
CA LEU A 24 2.05 -9.70 -1.53
C LEU A 24 3.28 -9.67 -2.43
N ARG A 25 3.64 -10.81 -3.05
CA ARG A 25 4.72 -10.87 -4.06
C ARG A 25 4.41 -9.95 -5.23
N TYR A 26 3.19 -10.07 -5.77
CA TYR A 26 2.76 -9.25 -6.89
C TYR A 26 2.84 -7.75 -6.57
N TRP A 27 2.36 -7.31 -5.39
CA TRP A 27 2.48 -5.91 -4.98
C TRP A 27 3.91 -5.47 -4.72
N THR A 28 4.77 -6.36 -4.21
CA THR A 28 6.20 -6.08 -4.04
C THR A 28 6.88 -5.88 -5.40
N ASP A 29 6.57 -6.73 -6.39
CA ASP A 29 7.14 -6.64 -7.74
C ASP A 29 6.65 -5.38 -8.48
N LEU A 30 5.45 -4.88 -8.14
CA LEU A 30 4.93 -3.58 -8.59
C LEU A 30 5.52 -2.38 -7.82
N GLY A 31 6.39 -2.60 -6.83
CA GLY A 31 6.97 -1.54 -6.00
C GLY A 31 6.01 -0.95 -4.96
N LEU A 32 4.81 -1.53 -4.80
CA LEU A 32 3.82 -1.08 -3.82
C LEU A 32 4.17 -1.47 -2.39
N LEU A 33 5.02 -2.48 -2.20
CA LEU A 33 5.54 -2.85 -0.89
C LEU A 33 7.06 -2.69 -0.89
N GLN A 34 7.57 -1.99 0.12
CA GLN A 34 9.00 -1.81 0.31
C GLN A 34 9.56 -3.00 1.08
N HIS A 35 10.77 -3.40 0.72
CA HIS A 35 11.47 -4.48 1.40
C HIS A 35 12.96 -4.17 1.48
N GLU A 36 13.58 -4.69 2.52
CA GLU A 36 15.03 -4.73 2.65
C GLU A 36 15.51 -6.15 2.35
N ARG A 37 16.76 -6.28 1.91
CA ARG A 37 17.42 -7.58 1.77
C ARG A 37 18.30 -7.81 2.98
N LYS A 38 18.10 -8.94 3.67
CA LYS A 38 19.09 -9.45 4.63
C LYS A 38 20.35 -9.93 3.89
N GLU A 39 21.47 -9.99 4.61
CA GLU A 39 22.73 -10.56 4.10
C GLU A 39 22.57 -11.98 3.53
N SER A 40 21.64 -12.75 4.10
CA SER A 40 21.28 -14.09 3.61
C SER A 40 20.44 -14.11 2.33
N GLY A 41 20.12 -12.94 1.75
CA GLY A 41 19.38 -12.79 0.49
C GLY A 41 17.85 -12.77 0.63
N TYR A 42 17.31 -13.01 1.82
CA TYR A 42 15.87 -12.99 2.06
C TYR A 42 15.29 -11.56 2.10
N ARG A 43 14.09 -11.38 1.52
CA ARG A 43 13.32 -10.14 1.60
C ARG A 43 12.66 -10.02 2.96
N MET A 44 12.79 -8.83 3.55
CA MET A 44 12.21 -8.46 4.82
C MET A 44 11.37 -7.21 4.66
N TYR A 45 10.19 -7.20 5.27
CA TYR A 45 9.20 -6.14 5.19
C TYR A 45 9.12 -5.44 6.54
N THR A 46 9.08 -4.11 6.53
CA THR A 46 8.93 -3.33 7.76
C THR A 46 7.50 -3.41 8.29
N ALA A 47 7.28 -2.99 9.53
CA ALA A 47 5.94 -2.85 10.12
C ALA A 47 4.99 -2.01 9.25
N ASP A 48 5.50 -0.92 8.66
CA ASP A 48 4.77 -0.06 7.72
C ASP A 48 4.20 -0.83 6.52
N SER A 49 4.78 -1.99 6.18
CA SER A 49 4.26 -2.84 5.11
C SER A 49 2.89 -3.41 5.44
N ALA A 50 2.60 -3.74 6.70
CA ALA A 50 1.28 -4.22 7.11
C ALA A 50 0.22 -3.11 6.98
N GLU A 51 0.54 -1.90 7.43
CA GLU A 51 -0.33 -0.72 7.25
C GLU A 51 -0.55 -0.42 5.77
N ARG A 52 0.51 -0.48 4.96
CA ARG A 52 0.43 -0.27 3.52
C ARG A 52 -0.44 -1.32 2.84
N VAL A 53 -0.38 -2.59 3.25
CA VAL A 53 -1.30 -3.64 2.78
C VAL A 53 -2.75 -3.28 3.10
N GLN A 54 -3.06 -2.83 4.32
CA GLN A 54 -4.43 -2.44 4.66
C GLN A 54 -4.90 -1.23 3.85
N PHE A 55 -4.01 -0.26 3.57
CA PHE A 55 -4.29 0.86 2.70
C PHE A 55 -4.64 0.41 1.27
N ILE A 56 -3.81 -0.44 0.66
CA ILE A 56 -4.03 -0.97 -0.69
C ILE A 56 -5.40 -1.67 -0.75
N ARG A 57 -5.72 -2.52 0.23
CA ARG A 57 -7.02 -3.23 0.30
C ARG A 57 -8.20 -2.26 0.39
N SER A 58 -8.09 -1.25 1.24
CA SER A 58 -9.16 -0.27 1.47
C SER A 58 -9.40 0.56 0.21
N ALA A 59 -8.32 0.98 -0.47
CA ALA A 59 -8.39 1.70 -1.73
C ALA A 59 -9.02 0.84 -2.86
N GLN A 60 -8.64 -0.43 -2.96
CA GLN A 60 -9.27 -1.34 -3.95
C GLN A 60 -10.77 -1.53 -3.69
N ARG A 61 -11.20 -1.59 -2.41
CA ARG A 61 -12.63 -1.73 -2.05
C ARG A 61 -13.48 -0.55 -2.51
N VAL A 62 -12.91 0.64 -2.59
CA VAL A 62 -13.61 1.85 -3.06
C VAL A 62 -13.40 2.12 -4.55
N GLY A 63 -12.71 1.22 -5.28
CA GLY A 63 -12.63 1.23 -6.73
C GLY A 63 -11.30 1.71 -7.32
N PHE A 64 -10.28 1.99 -6.51
CA PHE A 64 -8.96 2.37 -7.04
C PHE A 64 -8.24 1.18 -7.68
N THR A 65 -7.61 1.43 -8.83
CA THR A 65 -6.71 0.47 -9.45
C THR A 65 -5.36 0.48 -8.72
N LEU A 66 -4.56 -0.57 -8.90
CA LEU A 66 -3.20 -0.62 -8.34
C LEU A 66 -2.29 0.49 -8.89
N GLY A 67 -2.56 0.97 -10.12
CA GLY A 67 -1.84 2.11 -10.69
C GLY A 67 -2.17 3.43 -9.97
N ASP A 68 -3.43 3.62 -9.60
CA ASP A 68 -3.88 4.81 -8.85
C ASP A 68 -3.26 4.81 -7.46
N ILE A 69 -3.27 3.65 -6.82
CA ILE A 69 -2.67 3.43 -5.51
C ILE A 69 -1.16 3.67 -5.55
N ALA A 70 -0.46 3.23 -6.61
CA ALA A 70 0.96 3.52 -6.80
C ALA A 70 1.22 5.03 -6.81
N ARG A 71 0.45 5.79 -7.60
CA ARG A 71 0.58 7.27 -7.67
C ARG A 71 0.34 7.92 -6.30
N ILE A 72 -0.69 7.49 -5.57
CA ILE A 72 -1.00 8.03 -4.23
C ILE A 72 0.16 7.75 -3.25
N LEU A 73 0.74 6.55 -3.30
CA LEU A 73 1.88 6.19 -2.45
C LEU A 73 3.14 7.00 -2.78
N SER A 74 3.40 7.27 -4.06
CA SER A 74 4.51 8.13 -4.49
C SER A 74 4.36 9.56 -3.96
N LEU A 75 3.17 10.15 -4.09
CA LEU A 75 2.89 11.51 -3.58
C LEU A 75 3.10 11.61 -2.05
N ARG A 76 2.69 10.58 -1.29
CA ARG A 76 2.95 10.53 0.16
C ARG A 76 4.43 10.45 0.49
N ALA A 77 5.21 9.67 -0.27
CA ALA A 77 6.65 9.52 -0.04
C ALA A 77 7.41 10.84 -0.24
N GLU A 78 6.89 11.72 -1.10
CA GLU A 78 7.42 13.08 -1.34
C GLU A 78 6.97 14.11 -0.29
N GLY A 79 6.28 13.70 0.77
CA GLY A 79 5.79 14.58 1.82
C GLY A 79 4.53 15.36 1.45
N GLN A 80 3.91 15.05 0.31
CA GLN A 80 2.68 15.68 -0.14
C GLN A 80 1.47 14.98 0.49
N LYS A 81 0.50 15.77 0.98
CA LYS A 81 -0.78 15.23 1.45
C LYS A 81 -1.63 14.89 0.23
N PRO A 82 -2.13 13.65 0.07
CA PRO A 82 -3.01 13.30 -1.06
C PRO A 82 -4.37 14.00 -1.04
N CYS A 83 -4.65 14.87 -0.05
CA CYS A 83 -5.93 15.54 0.13
C CYS A 83 -6.24 16.57 -0.96
N THR A 84 -5.25 16.99 -1.77
CA THR A 84 -5.45 17.94 -2.87
C THR A 84 -5.24 17.32 -4.26
N ASP A 85 -4.38 16.31 -4.42
CA ASP A 85 -4.10 15.73 -5.75
C ASP A 85 -4.99 14.54 -6.15
N VAL A 86 -5.66 13.88 -5.20
CA VAL A 86 -6.75 12.93 -5.56
C VAL A 86 -7.95 13.70 -6.13
N ARG A 87 -7.99 15.04 -5.99
CA ARG A 87 -9.08 15.89 -6.48
C ARG A 87 -8.88 16.41 -7.91
N ASP A 88 -7.69 16.50 -8.48
CA ASP A 88 -7.53 17.21 -9.77
C ASP A 88 -7.05 16.34 -10.96
N GLY A 89 -6.92 15.02 -10.79
CA GLY A 89 -6.44 14.12 -11.85
C GLY A 89 -7.35 12.97 -12.27
N PHE A 90 -8.52 12.79 -11.65
CA PHE A 90 -9.27 11.52 -11.71
C PHE A 90 -10.72 11.60 -12.20
N TRP A 91 -11.12 12.69 -12.86
CA TRP A 91 -12.54 12.99 -13.11
C TRP A 91 -13.18 12.46 -14.40
N GLN A 92 -12.54 11.60 -15.19
CA GLN A 92 -13.20 11.13 -16.43
C GLN A 92 -13.78 9.71 -16.40
N LEU A 93 -13.52 8.86 -15.39
CA LEU A 93 -13.86 7.43 -15.49
C LEU A 93 -14.78 6.83 -14.41
N ASN A 94 -15.06 7.48 -13.28
CA ASN A 94 -15.84 6.84 -12.19
C ASN A 94 -16.67 7.84 -11.36
N ALA A 95 -17.49 8.68 -12.01
CA ALA A 95 -18.23 9.78 -11.38
C ALA A 95 -19.41 9.36 -10.46
N ASP A 96 -19.89 8.12 -10.53
CA ASP A 96 -21.19 7.76 -9.92
C ASP A 96 -21.13 7.21 -8.49
N ARG A 97 -19.96 7.21 -7.82
CA ARG A 97 -19.78 6.35 -6.63
C ARG A 97 -19.06 6.92 -5.41
N LEU A 98 -18.80 8.21 -5.33
CA LEU A 98 -18.16 8.75 -4.12
C LEU A 98 -19.18 9.40 -3.18
N PRO A 99 -19.24 8.97 -1.91
CA PRO A 99 -19.98 9.69 -0.89
C PRO A 99 -19.34 11.06 -0.67
N SER A 100 -20.17 12.09 -0.69
CA SER A 100 -19.83 13.46 -0.32
C SER A 100 -19.12 13.48 1.04
N CYS A 101 -17.96 14.12 1.11
CA CYS A 101 -17.42 14.58 2.38
C CYS A 101 -18.03 15.97 2.66
N ASP A 102 -18.86 16.04 3.71
CA ASP A 102 -19.06 17.28 4.49
C ASP A 102 -17.77 17.62 5.26
#